data_AF-A0A8B3N933-F1
#
_entry.id   AF-A0A8B3N933-F1
#
_cell.length_a   1.000
_cell.length_b   1.000
_cell.length_c   1.000
_cell.angle_alpha   90.00
_cell.angle_beta   90.00
_cell.angle_gamma   90.00
#
_symmetry.space_group_name_H-M   'P 1'
#
loop_
_entity.id
_entity.type
_entity.pdbx_description
1 polymer ?
#
loop_
_entity_poly.entity_id
_entity_poly.type
_entity_poly.pdbx_seq_one_letter_code
_entity_poly.pdbx_strand_id
1 'polypeptide(L)'
;MAQSRVWHPFTQHALEPSIPEIVLTEGAYLHKADGSRILDAISSWWVVTHGHRHPRIMKAIETTASNLDQIIFAGFTHEPAERLAEALVGLAPAGLDRVFYSDSGSTSIEVALKMALGYFRNIGAPRSRIVVMEHSYHGDTIGAMSVGARGVFNAAYEPLLFEVDAIPFPAAGREQETLDRFEA
;
A
#
# COMPACT_ATOMS: atom_id res chain seq x y z
N MET A 1 32.85 2.50 -10.04
CA MET A 1 31.79 1.49 -9.89
C MET A 1 30.91 1.57 -11.12
N ALA A 2 30.42 0.45 -11.66
CA ALA A 2 29.43 0.51 -12.74
C ALA A 2 28.18 1.23 -12.22
N GLN A 3 27.60 2.11 -13.03
CA GLN A 3 26.36 2.80 -12.66
C GLN A 3 25.26 1.75 -12.42
N SER A 4 24.51 1.88 -11.32
CA SER A 4 23.37 1.00 -11.03
C SER A 4 22.42 1.03 -12.22
N ARG A 5 21.95 -0.15 -12.66
CA ARG A 5 20.91 -0.27 -13.68
C ARG A 5 19.50 -0.15 -13.08
N VAL A 6 19.41 -0.06 -11.75
CA VAL A 6 18.14 0.04 -11.03
C VAL A 6 17.76 1.51 -10.91
N TRP A 7 16.60 1.87 -11.46
CA TRP A 7 15.96 3.15 -11.14
C TRP A 7 15.27 3.04 -9.79
N HIS A 8 16.00 3.39 -8.74
CA HIS A 8 15.48 3.32 -7.37
C HIS A 8 14.29 4.28 -7.15
N PRO A 9 13.22 3.82 -6.45
CA PRO A 9 12.07 4.66 -6.14
C PRO A 9 12.46 5.81 -5.19
N PHE A 10 11.78 6.94 -5.29
CA PHE A 10 11.96 8.12 -4.41
C PHE A 10 13.44 8.54 -4.22
N THR A 11 14.27 8.41 -5.26
CA THR A 11 15.70 8.70 -5.21
C THR A 11 16.06 9.76 -6.25
N GLN A 12 16.83 10.77 -5.87
CA GLN A 12 17.42 11.72 -6.81
C GLN A 12 18.80 11.21 -7.27
N HIS A 13 18.83 10.37 -8.30
CA HIS A 13 20.04 9.65 -8.74
C HIS A 13 21.21 10.56 -9.15
N ALA A 14 20.97 11.82 -9.48
CA ALA A 14 22.03 12.76 -9.85
C ALA A 14 22.74 13.39 -8.64
N LEU A 15 22.09 13.44 -7.47
CA LEU A 15 22.56 14.17 -6.29
C LEU A 15 22.82 13.27 -5.09
N GLU A 16 22.06 12.19 -4.95
CA GLU A 16 22.19 11.26 -3.82
C GLU A 16 23.45 10.38 -3.95
N PRO A 17 24.07 9.99 -2.82
CA PRO A 17 25.20 9.08 -2.83
C PRO A 17 24.80 7.69 -3.33
N SER A 18 25.80 6.85 -3.61
CA SER A 18 25.56 5.45 -3.96
C SER A 18 24.79 4.74 -2.84
N ILE A 19 23.71 4.07 -3.22
CA ILE A 19 22.90 3.28 -2.29
C ILE A 19 23.72 2.08 -1.79
N PRO A 20 23.77 1.82 -0.47
CA PRO A 20 24.55 0.73 0.08
C PRO A 20 23.96 -0.64 -0.31
N GLU A 21 24.83 -1.58 -0.67
CA GLU A 21 24.44 -2.97 -0.90
C GLU A 21 24.19 -3.68 0.44
N ILE A 22 23.00 -4.28 0.57
CA ILE A 22 22.63 -5.14 1.69
C ILE A 22 22.78 -6.60 1.24
N VAL A 23 23.61 -7.37 1.94
CA VAL A 23 23.95 -8.77 1.59
C VAL A 23 23.27 -9.80 2.49
N LEU A 24 22.77 -9.37 3.65
CA LEU A 24 22.09 -10.22 4.61
C LEU A 24 21.13 -9.37 5.46
N THR A 25 20.03 -9.98 5.91
CA THR A 25 19.11 -9.36 6.86
C THR A 25 18.85 -10.34 8.01
N GLU A 26 18.73 -9.83 9.24
CA GLU A 26 18.51 -10.66 10.41
C GLU A 26 17.88 -9.84 11.55
N GLY A 27 16.71 -10.28 12.04
CA GLY A 27 16.02 -9.58 13.12
C GLY A 27 15.72 -8.13 12.74
N ALA A 28 16.23 -7.16 13.48
CA ALA A 28 16.03 -5.74 13.18
C ALA A 28 17.15 -5.12 12.31
N TYR A 29 18.07 -5.92 11.74
CA TYR A 29 19.27 -5.41 11.10
C TYR A 29 19.38 -5.73 9.61
N LEU A 30 19.91 -4.77 8.87
CA LEU A 30 20.42 -4.91 7.51
C LEU A 30 21.95 -4.96 7.55
N HIS A 31 22.55 -5.97 6.93
CA HIS A 31 24.00 -6.17 6.92
C HIS A 31 24.55 -5.76 5.56
N LYS A 32 25.53 -4.86 5.57
CA LYS A 32 26.21 -4.39 4.37
C LYS A 32 27.31 -5.35 3.93
N ALA A 33 27.73 -5.24 2.66
CA ALA A 33 28.84 -6.00 2.09
C ALA A 33 30.19 -5.78 2.84
N ASP A 34 30.37 -4.62 3.47
CA ASP A 34 31.55 -4.28 4.27
C ASP A 34 31.55 -4.89 5.70
N GLY A 35 30.53 -5.67 6.04
CA GLY A 35 30.37 -6.33 7.34
C GLY A 35 29.70 -5.47 8.42
N SER A 36 29.48 -4.18 8.18
CA SER A 36 28.75 -3.32 9.13
C SER A 36 27.23 -3.51 9.04
N ARG A 37 26.52 -3.12 10.10
CA ARG A 37 25.08 -3.34 10.25
C ARG A 37 24.34 -2.02 10.45
N ILE A 38 23.14 -1.95 9.88
CA ILE A 38 22.21 -0.84 10.02
C ILE A 38 21.00 -1.35 10.80
N LEU A 39 20.63 -0.66 11.88
CA LEU A 39 19.35 -0.90 12.53
C LEU A 39 18.25 -0.37 11.61
N ASP A 40 17.34 -1.25 11.21
CA ASP A 40 16.16 -0.88 10.44
C ASP A 40 15.09 -0.28 11.36
N ALA A 41 15.28 0.99 11.70
CA ALA A 41 14.42 1.72 12.62
C ALA A 41 13.06 2.12 12.01
N ILE A 42 12.82 1.79 10.73
CA ILE A 42 11.58 2.11 10.02
C ILE A 42 10.89 0.85 9.47
N SER A 43 11.34 -0.35 9.88
CA SER A 43 10.78 -1.62 9.42
C SER A 43 10.70 -1.74 7.89
N SER A 44 11.73 -1.27 7.18
CA SER A 44 11.83 -1.26 5.73
C SER A 44 10.58 -0.69 5.08
N TRP A 45 10.20 0.51 5.54
CA TRP A 45 8.96 1.20 5.16
C TRP A 45 7.71 0.54 5.74
N TRP A 46 7.73 0.34 7.06
CA TRP A 46 6.58 -0.04 7.89
C TRP A 46 6.01 -1.45 7.65
N VAL A 47 6.69 -2.30 6.86
CA VAL A 47 6.19 -3.64 6.49
C VAL A 47 6.86 -4.80 7.23
N VAL A 48 8.09 -4.62 7.73
CA VAL A 48 8.82 -5.68 8.45
C VAL A 48 8.49 -5.63 9.94
N THR A 49 7.39 -6.28 10.32
CA THR A 49 6.83 -6.26 11.69
C THR A 49 7.37 -7.36 12.59
N HIS A 50 7.78 -8.50 12.03
CA HIS A 50 8.27 -9.68 12.78
C HIS A 50 9.80 -9.82 12.76
N GLY A 51 10.49 -8.80 12.26
CA GLY A 51 11.92 -8.85 11.96
C GLY A 51 12.20 -9.54 10.62
N HIS A 52 13.34 -9.16 10.06
CA HIS A 52 13.89 -9.71 8.82
C HIS A 52 14.17 -11.20 8.96
N ARG A 53 13.80 -11.96 7.91
CA ARG A 53 14.03 -13.41 7.80
C ARG A 53 13.47 -14.23 8.97
N HIS A 54 12.31 -13.83 9.49
CA HIS A 54 11.63 -14.59 10.56
C HIS A 54 11.46 -16.07 10.16
N PRO A 55 12.02 -17.04 10.91
CA PRO A 55 12.17 -18.44 10.46
C PRO A 55 10.87 -19.11 10.02
N ARG A 56 9.77 -18.85 10.74
CA ARG A 56 8.45 -19.40 10.41
C ARG A 56 7.91 -18.89 9.07
N ILE A 57 8.15 -17.62 8.74
CA ILE A 57 7.68 -17.01 7.48
C ILE A 57 8.50 -17.56 6.33
N MET A 58 9.83 -17.56 6.46
CA MET A 58 10.74 -18.10 5.45
C MET A 58 10.41 -19.57 5.15
N LYS A 59 10.20 -20.38 6.19
CA LYS A 59 9.86 -21.80 5.99
C LYS A 59 8.52 -22.00 5.30
N ALA A 60 7.52 -21.19 5.60
CA ALA A 60 6.22 -21.23 4.94
C ALA A 60 6.34 -20.90 3.44
N ILE A 61 7.08 -19.84 3.10
CA ILE A 61 7.36 -19.47 1.70
C ILE A 61 8.05 -20.62 0.96
N GLU A 62 9.13 -21.18 1.52
CA GLU A 62 9.86 -22.31 0.92
C GLU A 62 8.95 -23.52 0.66
N THR A 63 8.09 -23.84 1.62
CA THR A 63 7.22 -25.02 1.58
C THR A 63 6.06 -24.84 0.60
N THR A 64 5.50 -23.64 0.49
CA THR A 64 4.48 -23.34 -0.51
C THR A 64 5.12 -23.36 -1.90
N ALA A 65 6.26 -22.71 -2.09
CA ALA A 65 6.95 -22.63 -3.38
C ALA A 65 7.41 -23.98 -3.93
N SER A 66 7.59 -25.01 -3.08
CA SER A 66 7.88 -26.36 -3.56
C SER A 66 6.70 -27.07 -4.20
N ASN A 67 5.47 -26.57 -4.03
CA ASN A 67 4.23 -27.24 -4.49
C ASN A 67 3.30 -26.34 -5.31
N LEU A 68 3.31 -25.03 -5.07
CA LEU A 68 2.45 -24.03 -5.68
C LEU A 68 3.27 -22.81 -6.09
N ASP A 69 2.97 -22.26 -7.26
CA ASP A 69 3.48 -20.98 -7.74
C ASP A 69 2.31 -19.99 -7.92
N GLN A 70 2.27 -19.24 -9.02
CA GLN A 70 1.20 -18.28 -9.28
C GLN A 70 0.02 -18.97 -9.96
N ILE A 71 -1.15 -18.91 -9.31
CA ILE A 71 -2.41 -19.41 -9.84
C ILE A 71 -3.38 -18.24 -10.00
N ILE A 72 -4.06 -18.17 -11.14
CA ILE A 72 -5.07 -17.14 -11.39
C ILE A 72 -6.36 -17.46 -10.59
N PHE A 73 -6.94 -16.45 -9.91
CA PHE A 73 -8.22 -16.62 -9.19
C PHE A 73 -9.45 -16.66 -10.11
N ALA A 74 -9.28 -16.38 -11.40
CA ALA A 74 -10.34 -16.51 -12.39
C ALA A 74 -10.61 -18.00 -12.66
N GLY A 75 -11.50 -18.59 -11.85
CA GLY A 75 -11.92 -19.99 -11.98
C GLY A 75 -11.14 -20.99 -11.13
N PHE A 76 -10.15 -20.56 -10.35
CA PHE A 76 -9.38 -21.42 -9.46
C PHE A 76 -9.21 -20.79 -8.07
N THR A 77 -8.91 -21.63 -7.08
CA THR A 77 -8.56 -21.23 -5.71
C THR A 77 -7.50 -22.18 -5.13
N HIS A 78 -6.99 -21.87 -3.95
CA HIS A 78 -6.05 -22.71 -3.21
C HIS A 78 -6.17 -22.49 -1.69
N GLU A 79 -5.88 -23.55 -0.91
CA GLU A 79 -6.04 -23.57 0.55
C GLU A 79 -5.35 -22.40 1.30
N PRO A 80 -4.12 -21.96 0.93
CA PRO A 80 -3.49 -20.84 1.62
C PRO A 80 -4.28 -19.53 1.54
N ALA A 81 -4.93 -19.24 0.41
CA ALA A 81 -5.69 -18.01 0.24
C ALA A 81 -7.04 -18.05 0.95
N GLU A 82 -7.73 -19.19 0.93
CA GLU A 82 -8.98 -19.38 1.68
C GLU A 82 -8.74 -19.22 3.18
N ARG A 83 -7.65 -19.82 3.71
CA ARG A 83 -7.28 -19.68 5.12
C ARG A 83 -6.89 -18.27 5.51
N LEU A 84 -6.18 -17.56 4.65
CA LEU A 84 -5.86 -16.16 4.90
C LEU A 84 -7.14 -15.31 4.88
N ALA A 85 -8.06 -15.56 3.96
CA ALA A 85 -9.32 -14.83 3.87
C ALA A 85 -10.17 -15.04 5.14
N GLU A 86 -10.30 -16.29 5.60
CA GLU A 86 -11.01 -16.63 6.84
C GLU A 86 -10.39 -15.91 8.05
N ALA A 87 -9.06 -15.93 8.17
CA ALA A 87 -8.36 -15.26 9.27
C ALA A 87 -8.53 -13.74 9.23
N LEU A 88 -8.47 -13.13 8.04
CA LEU A 88 -8.68 -11.68 7.86
C LEU A 88 -10.11 -11.27 8.21
N VAL A 89 -11.11 -12.02 7.73
CA VAL A 89 -12.52 -11.79 8.07
C VAL A 89 -12.75 -11.94 9.58
N GLY A 90 -12.14 -12.94 10.22
CA GLY A 90 -12.22 -13.12 11.67
C GLY A 90 -11.61 -11.98 12.50
N LEU A 91 -10.72 -11.17 11.93
CA LEU A 91 -10.14 -9.98 12.56
C LEU A 91 -10.88 -8.69 12.19
N ALA A 92 -11.66 -8.70 11.11
CA ALA A 92 -12.30 -7.50 10.60
C ALA A 92 -13.51 -7.09 11.48
N PRO A 93 -13.85 -5.78 11.53
CA PRO A 93 -15.11 -5.33 12.09
C PRO A 93 -16.32 -5.99 11.45
N ALA A 94 -17.42 -6.08 12.19
CA ALA A 94 -18.67 -6.63 11.71
C ALA A 94 -19.13 -5.96 10.39
N GLY A 95 -19.55 -6.77 9.41
CA GLY A 95 -19.99 -6.32 8.09
C GLY A 95 -18.92 -6.40 6.99
N LEU A 96 -17.69 -6.81 7.31
CA LEU A 96 -16.62 -7.05 6.34
C LEU A 96 -16.34 -8.57 6.19
N ASP A 97 -17.15 -9.23 5.37
CA ASP A 97 -17.18 -10.71 5.30
C ASP A 97 -16.46 -11.31 4.07
N ARG A 98 -15.75 -10.50 3.28
CA ARG A 98 -15.11 -10.92 2.02
C ARG A 98 -13.76 -10.22 1.82
N VAL A 99 -12.82 -10.94 1.21
CA VAL A 99 -11.50 -10.43 0.86
C VAL A 99 -11.32 -10.42 -0.66
N PHE A 100 -10.78 -9.32 -1.18
CA PHE A 100 -10.26 -9.24 -2.53
C PHE A 100 -8.76 -8.98 -2.44
N TYR A 101 -7.94 -9.84 -3.06
CA TYR A 101 -6.49 -9.71 -3.03
C TYR A 101 -5.97 -8.79 -4.14
N SER A 102 -4.97 -7.97 -3.80
CA SER A 102 -4.18 -7.17 -4.74
C SER A 102 -2.68 -7.27 -4.38
N ASP A 103 -1.83 -6.66 -5.18
CA ASP A 103 -0.36 -6.75 -5.08
C ASP A 103 0.29 -5.63 -4.24
N SER A 104 -0.42 -4.52 -3.98
CA SER A 104 0.09 -3.41 -3.17
C SER A 104 -1.03 -2.58 -2.53
N GLY A 105 -0.64 -1.64 -1.66
CA GLY A 105 -1.56 -0.66 -1.09
C GLY A 105 -2.26 0.18 -2.16
N SER A 106 -1.51 0.71 -3.14
CA SER A 106 -2.05 1.55 -4.21
C SER A 106 -3.14 0.84 -5.01
N THR A 107 -2.90 -0.43 -5.40
CA THR A 107 -3.87 -1.20 -6.17
C THR A 107 -5.06 -1.65 -5.34
N SER A 108 -4.88 -1.86 -4.03
CA SER A 108 -6.00 -2.12 -3.12
C SER A 108 -6.97 -0.92 -3.06
N ILE A 109 -6.43 0.30 -3.05
CA ILE A 109 -7.24 1.53 -3.10
C ILE A 109 -7.97 1.65 -4.44
N GLU A 110 -7.31 1.38 -5.57
CA GLU A 110 -7.99 1.42 -6.87
C GLU A 110 -9.11 0.38 -7.00
N VAL A 111 -8.92 -0.82 -6.45
CA VAL A 111 -9.99 -1.82 -6.34
C VAL A 111 -11.14 -1.27 -5.50
N ALA A 112 -10.87 -0.71 -4.33
CA ALA A 112 -11.89 -0.16 -3.44
C ALA A 112 -12.70 0.97 -4.11
N LEU A 113 -12.02 1.89 -4.81
CA LEU A 113 -12.67 2.96 -5.57
C LEU A 113 -13.60 2.41 -6.65
N LYS A 114 -13.13 1.44 -7.43
CA LYS A 114 -13.93 0.79 -8.48
C LYS A 114 -15.13 0.03 -7.91
N MET A 115 -14.96 -0.65 -6.78
CA MET A 115 -16.05 -1.35 -6.10
C MET A 115 -17.11 -0.37 -5.57
N ALA A 116 -16.70 0.72 -4.93
CA ALA A 116 -17.62 1.71 -4.38
C ALA A 116 -18.42 2.43 -5.48
N LEU A 117 -17.74 2.93 -6.52
CA LEU A 117 -18.39 3.59 -7.65
C LEU A 117 -19.25 2.61 -8.46
N GLY A 118 -18.75 1.39 -8.65
CA GLY A 118 -19.46 0.31 -9.34
C GLY A 118 -20.75 -0.08 -8.61
N TYR A 119 -20.73 -0.15 -7.28
CA TYR A 119 -21.92 -0.43 -6.47
C TYR A 119 -23.03 0.61 -6.73
N PHE A 120 -22.73 1.91 -6.58
CA PHE A 120 -23.72 2.96 -6.76
C PHE A 120 -24.24 3.02 -8.20
N ARG A 121 -23.35 2.82 -9.19
CA ARG A 121 -23.74 2.68 -10.59
C ARG A 121 -24.73 1.53 -10.79
N ASN A 122 -24.47 0.35 -10.21
CA ASN A 122 -25.29 -0.84 -10.40
C ASN A 122 -26.68 -0.74 -9.79
N ILE A 123 -26.85 0.04 -8.71
CA ILE A 123 -28.16 0.30 -8.10
C ILE A 123 -28.85 1.56 -8.66
N GLY A 124 -28.25 2.23 -9.64
CA GLY A 124 -28.80 3.45 -10.26
C GLY A 124 -28.74 4.70 -9.38
N ALA A 125 -27.93 4.71 -8.32
CA ALA A 125 -27.78 5.86 -7.43
C ALA A 125 -26.72 6.83 -7.98
N PRO A 126 -27.00 8.15 -8.07
CA PRO A 126 -26.08 9.14 -8.62
C PRO A 126 -25.00 9.55 -7.59
N ARG A 127 -24.26 8.57 -7.04
CA ARG A 127 -23.19 8.79 -6.05
C ARG A 127 -21.83 8.46 -6.66
N SER A 128 -21.13 9.50 -7.12
CA SER A 128 -19.83 9.37 -7.81
C SER A 128 -18.72 10.25 -7.25
N ARG A 129 -19.03 11.13 -6.29
CA ARG A 129 -18.04 12.01 -5.67
C ARG A 129 -17.20 11.22 -4.66
N ILE A 130 -15.91 11.52 -4.62
CA ILE A 130 -14.95 10.93 -3.70
C ILE A 130 -14.48 12.04 -2.76
N VAL A 131 -14.58 11.79 -1.46
CA VAL A 131 -14.10 12.71 -0.43
C VAL A 131 -12.82 12.16 0.17
N VAL A 132 -11.82 13.02 0.33
CA VAL A 132 -10.50 12.70 0.88
C VAL A 132 -10.14 13.68 1.97
N MET A 133 -9.36 13.22 2.95
CA MET A 133 -8.82 14.11 3.99
C MET A 133 -7.52 14.75 3.52
N GLU A 134 -7.30 16.01 3.89
CA GLU A 134 -6.02 16.66 3.75
C GLU A 134 -4.91 15.83 4.43
N HIS A 135 -3.71 15.87 3.85
CA HIS A 135 -2.52 15.12 4.27
C HIS A 135 -2.63 13.59 4.14
N SER A 136 -3.66 13.06 3.47
CA SER A 136 -3.78 11.63 3.19
C SER A 136 -2.70 11.10 2.25
N TYR A 137 -2.33 9.84 2.42
CA TYR A 137 -1.50 9.09 1.49
C TYR A 137 -2.17 7.77 1.16
N HIS A 138 -2.34 7.49 -0.12
CA HIS A 138 -3.02 6.28 -0.61
C HIS A 138 -2.20 5.49 -1.65
N GLY A 139 -1.00 5.96 -1.99
CA GLY A 139 -0.09 5.33 -2.96
C GLY A 139 0.13 6.14 -4.24
N ASP A 140 0.93 5.57 -5.14
CA ASP A 140 1.53 6.29 -6.28
C ASP A 140 0.98 5.89 -7.66
N THR A 141 -0.02 5.01 -7.74
CA THR A 141 -0.76 4.80 -9.00
C THR A 141 -1.68 6.00 -9.26
N ILE A 142 -2.10 6.23 -10.51
CA ILE A 142 -2.91 7.41 -10.86
C ILE A 142 -4.18 7.50 -9.99
N GLY A 143 -4.89 6.39 -9.76
CA GLY A 143 -6.09 6.40 -8.93
C GLY A 143 -5.78 6.67 -7.46
N ALA A 144 -4.71 6.07 -6.94
CA ALA A 144 -4.25 6.28 -5.57
C ALA A 144 -3.76 7.72 -5.33
N MET A 145 -2.98 8.29 -6.25
CA MET A 145 -2.54 9.68 -6.20
C MET A 145 -3.72 10.65 -6.34
N SER A 146 -4.74 10.30 -7.11
CA SER A 146 -5.95 11.12 -7.27
C SER A 146 -6.69 11.31 -5.95
N VAL A 147 -6.65 10.30 -5.07
CA VAL A 147 -7.27 10.34 -3.74
C VAL A 147 -6.31 10.64 -2.60
N GLY A 148 -5.04 10.94 -2.90
CA GLY A 148 -4.03 11.37 -1.92
C GLY A 148 -3.91 12.90 -1.84
N ALA A 149 -3.18 13.38 -0.84
CA ALA A 149 -2.88 14.80 -0.70
C ALA A 149 -2.11 15.32 -1.93
N ARG A 150 -2.56 16.47 -2.47
CA ARG A 150 -1.84 17.18 -3.55
C ARG A 150 -0.52 17.76 -3.01
N GLY A 151 0.55 17.68 -3.78
CA GLY A 151 1.85 18.19 -3.38
C GLY A 151 2.98 17.90 -4.37
N VAL A 152 4.22 18.12 -3.93
CA VAL A 152 5.42 18.00 -4.78
C VAL A 152 5.59 16.62 -5.42
N PHE A 153 5.06 15.56 -4.80
CA PHE A 153 5.16 14.19 -5.30
C PHE A 153 4.24 13.91 -6.50
N ASN A 154 3.12 14.64 -6.63
CA ASN A 154 2.13 14.39 -7.67
C ASN A 154 1.83 15.60 -8.58
N ALA A 155 2.43 16.76 -8.30
CA ALA A 155 2.26 17.99 -9.09
C ALA A 155 2.55 17.80 -10.58
N ALA A 156 3.59 17.03 -10.93
CA ALA A 156 3.93 16.76 -12.33
C ALA A 156 2.88 15.93 -13.08
N TYR A 157 1.99 15.23 -12.36
CA TYR A 157 0.99 14.33 -12.90
C TYR A 157 -0.43 14.91 -12.84
N GLU A 158 -0.60 16.14 -12.35
CA GLU A 158 -1.91 16.80 -12.19
C GLU A 158 -2.86 16.63 -13.38
N PRO A 159 -2.44 16.75 -14.66
CA PRO A 159 -3.33 16.54 -15.80
C PRO A 159 -3.92 15.12 -15.95
N LEU A 160 -3.39 14.13 -15.23
CA LEU A 160 -3.86 12.75 -15.22
C LEU A 160 -4.75 12.43 -14.01
N LEU A 161 -4.79 13.30 -13.01
CA LEU A 161 -5.48 13.03 -11.75
C LEU A 161 -6.96 13.40 -11.89
N PHE A 162 -7.84 12.56 -11.37
CA PHE A 162 -9.26 12.90 -11.32
C PHE A 162 -9.56 13.80 -10.12
N GLU A 163 -10.66 14.54 -10.24
CA GLU A 163 -11.15 15.46 -9.22
C GLU A 163 -11.72 14.73 -8.00
N VAL A 164 -11.42 15.27 -6.82
CA VAL A 164 -11.89 14.78 -5.52
C VAL A 164 -12.23 15.97 -4.62
N ASP A 165 -13.12 15.75 -3.67
CA ASP A 165 -13.44 16.73 -2.65
C ASP A 165 -12.48 16.57 -1.46
N ALA A 166 -11.63 17.56 -1.22
CA ALA A 166 -10.73 17.56 -0.07
C ALA A 166 -11.38 18.25 1.13
N ILE A 167 -11.35 17.58 2.29
CA ILE A 167 -11.78 18.13 3.58
C ILE A 167 -10.60 18.18 4.55
N PRO A 168 -10.57 19.16 5.49
CA PRO A 168 -9.52 19.25 6.49
C PRO A 168 -9.39 17.97 7.33
N PHE A 169 -8.18 17.64 7.75
CA PHE A 169 -7.98 16.58 8.74
C PHE A 169 -8.63 16.99 10.08
N PRO A 170 -9.42 16.10 10.74
CA PRO A 170 -10.11 16.41 11.99
C PRO A 170 -9.12 16.43 13.17
N ALA A 171 -8.27 17.44 13.20
CA ALA A 171 -7.34 17.67 14.30
C ALA A 171 -8.11 17.95 15.59
N ALA A 172 -7.54 17.52 16.72
CA ALA A 172 -8.17 17.71 18.03
C ALA A 172 -8.52 19.19 18.28
N GLY A 173 -9.80 19.46 18.55
CA GLY A 173 -10.33 20.82 18.75
C GLY A 173 -10.71 21.57 17.46
N ARG A 174 -10.60 20.95 16.28
CA ARG A 174 -10.99 21.50 14.97
C ARG A 174 -11.90 20.55 14.18
N GLU A 175 -12.48 19.54 14.83
CA GLU A 175 -13.30 18.51 14.19
C GLU A 175 -14.53 19.11 13.48
N GLN A 176 -15.10 20.18 14.03
CA GLN A 176 -16.26 20.86 13.45
C GLN A 176 -15.95 21.43 12.06
N GLU A 177 -14.73 21.90 11.81
CA GLU A 177 -14.36 22.44 10.51
C GLU A 177 -14.37 21.35 9.41
N THR A 178 -13.94 20.14 9.75
CA THR A 178 -14.03 18.98 8.85
C THR A 178 -15.49 18.66 8.54
N LEU A 179 -16.36 18.67 9.55
CA LEU A 179 -17.78 18.40 9.38
C LEU A 179 -18.47 19.48 8.52
N ASP A 180 -18.22 20.76 8.82
CA ASP A 180 -18.78 21.88 8.06
C ASP A 180 -18.37 21.82 6.57
N ARG A 181 -17.13 21.41 6.29
CA ARG A 181 -16.64 21.23 4.90
C ARG A 181 -17.22 20.00 4.22
N PHE A 182 -17.57 18.98 4.97
CA PHE A 182 -18.21 17.79 4.43
C PHE A 182 -19.68 18.02 4.08
N GLU A 183 -20.37 18.90 4.82
CA GLU A 183 -21.79 19.21 4.62
C GLU A 183 -22.06 20.32 3.58
N ALA A 184 -21.03 21.08 3.17
CA ALA A 184 -21.12 22.17 2.20
C ALA A 184 -21.22 21.71 0.73
#